data_AF-A0A3N5RYX9-F1
#
_entry.id   AF-A0A3N5RYX9-F1
#
_cell.length_a   1.000
_cell.length_b   1.000
_cell.length_c   1.000
_cell.angle_alpha   90.00
_cell.angle_beta   90.00
_cell.angle_gamma   90.00
#
_symmetry.space_group_name_H-M   'P 1'
#
loop_
_entity.id
_entity.type
_entity.pdbx_description
1 polymer ?
#
loop_
_entity_poly.entity_id
_entity_poly.type
_entity_poly.pdbx_seq_one_letter_code
_entity_poly.pdbx_strand_id
1 'polypeptide(L)' 'LILRQTDETGNPSGKPYVAVDTVDAGIGDLVLTAAGSSARQTNITKDTPVDSVIMSIIDSLEVDGKVVFRK' A
#
# COMPACT_ATOMS: atom_id res chain seq x y z
N LEU A 1 -6.58 -6.68 3.36
CA LEU A 1 -6.82 -5.59 4.34
C LEU A 1 -7.71 -4.51 3.74
N ILE A 2 -8.33 -3.67 4.58
CA ILE A 2 -9.04 -2.45 4.16
C ILE A 2 -8.04 -1.30 4.24
N LEU A 3 -7.83 -0.61 3.13
CA LEU A 3 -6.90 0.51 3.01
C LEU A 3 -7.64 1.80 2.69
N ARG A 4 -6.98 2.94 2.90
CA ARG A 4 -7.34 4.24 2.34
C ARG A 4 -6.11 4.81 1.67
N GLN A 5 -6.31 5.56 0.59
CA GLN A 5 -5.23 6.38 0.03
C GLN A 5 -4.78 7.41 1.08
N THR A 6 -3.57 7.93 0.92
CA THR A 6 -3.07 9.02 1.75
C THR A 6 -2.63 10.18 0.89
N ASP A 7 -2.53 11.36 1.48
CA ASP A 7 -1.74 12.44 0.91
C ASP A 7 -0.23 12.16 1.02
N GLU A 8 0.59 13.09 0.53
CA GLU A 8 2.05 13.04 0.58
C GLU A 8 2.63 13.10 1.99
N THR A 9 1.82 13.34 3.02
CA THR A 9 2.24 13.34 4.43
C THR A 9 1.76 12.09 5.19
N GLY A 10 1.10 11.16 4.50
CA GLY A 10 0.57 9.93 5.09
C GLY A 10 -0.81 10.10 5.76
N ASN A 11 -1.47 11.25 5.62
CA ASN A 11 -2.81 11.43 6.18
C ASN A 11 -3.85 10.72 5.29
N PRO A 12 -4.74 9.88 5.86
CA PRO A 12 -5.75 9.17 5.08
C PRO A 12 -6.73 10.10 4.36
N SER A 13 -7.00 9.79 3.09
CA SER A 13 -7.95 10.49 2.22
C SER A 13 -8.76 9.50 1.36
N GLY A 14 -9.86 9.99 0.80
CA GLY A 14 -10.69 9.21 -0.13
C GLY A 14 -11.52 8.08 0.50
N LYS A 15 -12.03 7.19 -0.35
CA LYS A 15 -12.87 6.05 0.06
C LYS A 15 -12.00 4.85 0.40
N PRO A 16 -12.40 4.02 1.38
CA PRO A 16 -11.71 2.77 1.65
C PRO A 16 -11.84 1.79 0.48
N TYR A 17 -10.81 0.96 0.28
CA TYR A 17 -10.79 -0.13 -0.69
C TYR A 17 -10.10 -1.36 -0.11
N VAL A 18 -10.24 -2.52 -0.76
CA VAL A 18 -9.64 -3.78 -0.32
C VAL A 18 -8.40 -4.07 -1.15
N ALA A 19 -7.32 -4.51 -0.52
CA ALA A 19 -6.18 -5.13 -1.19
C ALA A 19 -5.76 -6.42 -0.48
N VAL A 20 -5.19 -7.35 -1.24
CA VAL A 20 -4.54 -8.54 -0.69
C VAL A 20 -3.24 -8.12 -0.01
N ASP A 21 -3.03 -8.60 1.21
CA ASP A 21 -1.78 -8.40 1.91
C ASP A 21 -0.80 -9.52 1.57
N THR A 22 0.38 -9.15 1.09
CA THR A 22 1.47 -10.10 0.76
C THR A 22 2.73 -9.86 1.58
N VAL A 23 2.70 -8.87 2.49
CA VAL A 23 3.87 -8.40 3.25
C VAL A 23 3.64 -8.36 4.76
N ASP A 24 2.47 -8.80 5.22
CA ASP A 24 2.08 -8.83 6.64
C ASP A 24 2.04 -7.42 7.27
N ALA A 25 1.27 -6.54 6.64
CA ALA A 25 1.10 -5.16 7.09
C ALA A 25 0.19 -5.07 8.31
N GLY A 26 0.60 -4.25 9.28
CA GLY A 26 -0.17 -3.95 10.49
C GLY A 26 -1.25 -2.88 10.27
N ILE A 27 -2.18 -2.80 11.22
CA ILE A 27 -3.12 -1.68 11.29
C ILE A 27 -2.32 -0.39 11.55
N GLY A 28 -2.49 0.61 10.67
CA GLY A 28 -1.82 1.90 10.77
C GLY A 28 -0.51 1.98 9.98
N ASP A 29 -0.04 0.88 9.38
CA ASP A 29 1.11 0.92 8.49
C ASP A 29 0.82 1.76 7.24
N LEU A 30 1.76 2.64 6.91
CA LEU A 30 1.79 3.29 5.61
C LEU A 30 2.40 2.32 4.60
N VAL A 31 1.73 2.09 3.49
CA VAL A 31 2.09 1.02 2.54
C VAL A 31 2.02 1.49 1.09
N LEU A 32 2.73 0.77 0.22
CA LEU A 32 2.58 0.89 -1.23
C LEU A 32 1.69 -0.23 -1.77
N THR A 33 0.82 0.13 -2.71
CA THR A 33 -0.08 -0.82 -3.39
C THR A 33 0.14 -0.84 -4.90
N ALA A 34 0.06 -2.04 -5.50
CA ALA A 34 -0.14 -2.19 -6.95
C ALA A 34 -1.61 -2.44 -7.24
N ALA A 35 -2.10 -1.91 -8.36
CA ALA A 35 -3.47 -2.10 -8.82
C ALA A 35 -3.53 -2.57 -10.29
N GLY A 36 -4.61 -3.27 -10.65
CA GLY A 36 -4.82 -3.84 -11.99
C GLY A 36 -4.02 -5.13 -12.20
N SER A 37 -3.56 -5.36 -13.43
CA SER A 37 -2.82 -6.59 -13.79
C SER A 37 -1.50 -6.76 -13.04
N SER A 38 -0.87 -5.66 -12.61
CA SER A 38 0.36 -5.68 -11.82
C SER A 38 0.17 -6.28 -10.43
N ALA A 39 -1.06 -6.25 -9.88
CA ALA A 39 -1.36 -6.87 -8.58
C ALA A 39 -1.16 -8.40 -8.56
N ARG A 40 -1.11 -9.04 -9.74
CA ARG A 40 -0.84 -10.47 -9.91
C ARG A 40 0.65 -10.80 -10.14
N GLN A 41 1.52 -9.79 -10.21
CA GLN A 41 2.96 -9.96 -10.43
C GLN A 41 3.70 -10.25 -9.11
N THR A 42 3.16 -11.17 -8.31
CA THR A 42 3.78 -11.67 -7.08
C THR A 42 3.70 -13.19 -7.06
N ASN A 43 4.58 -13.86 -6.28
CA ASN A 43 4.50 -15.30 -6.12
C ASN A 43 3.21 -15.77 -5.41
N ILE A 44 2.58 -14.90 -4.62
CA ILE A 44 1.39 -15.22 -3.81
C ILE A 44 0.09 -15.03 -4.61
N THR A 45 0.05 -14.03 -5.49
CA THR A 45 -1.18 -13.62 -6.22
C THR A 45 -1.15 -14.00 -7.71
N LYS A 46 -0.12 -14.71 -8.17
CA LYS A 46 -0.06 -15.21 -9.56
C LYS A 46 -1.27 -16.08 -9.88
N ASP A 47 -1.85 -15.87 -11.06
CA ASP A 47 -3.02 -16.61 -11.58
C ASP A 47 -4.27 -16.56 -10.68
N THR A 48 -4.35 -15.56 -9.79
CA THR A 48 -5.54 -15.30 -8.95
C THR A 48 -6.34 -14.11 -9.46
N PRO A 49 -7.66 -14.00 -9.19
CA PRO A 49 -8.47 -12.86 -9.59
C PRO A 49 -8.28 -11.65 -8.66
N VAL A 50 -7.03 -11.20 -8.50
CA VAL A 50 -6.65 -10.06 -7.65
C VAL A 50 -6.34 -8.85 -8.54
N ASP A 51 -6.83 -7.69 -8.12
CA ASP A 51 -6.66 -6.40 -8.78
C ASP A 51 -6.06 -5.33 -7.86
N SER A 52 -5.81 -5.62 -6.58
CA SER A 52 -5.08 -4.75 -5.67
C SER A 52 -4.28 -5.57 -4.64
N VAL A 53 -3.01 -5.20 -4.45
CA VAL A 53 -2.10 -5.88 -3.52
C VAL A 53 -1.24 -4.87 -2.76
N ILE A 54 -0.96 -5.15 -1.49
CA ILE A 54 0.07 -4.46 -0.71
C ILE A 54 1.42 -5.06 -1.08
N MET A 55 2.34 -4.25 -1.61
CA MET A 55 3.65 -4.71 -2.08
C MET A 55 4.82 -4.35 -1.14
N SER A 56 4.61 -3.40 -0.22
CA SER A 56 5.67 -2.90 0.66
C SER A 56 5.08 -2.08 1.82
N ILE A 57 5.74 -2.13 2.97
CA ILE A 57 5.52 -1.23 4.12
C ILE A 57 6.57 -0.11 4.03
N ILE A 58 6.13 1.13 4.21
CA ILE A 58 6.98 2.32 4.13
C ILE A 58 7.64 2.57 5.49
N ASP A 59 8.98 2.65 5.52
CA ASP A 59 9.74 3.05 6.72
C ASP A 59 9.86 4.57 6.83
N SER A 60 10.02 5.26 5.69
CA SER A 60 10.06 6.73 5.64
C SER A 60 9.57 7.26 4.30
N LEU A 61 8.92 8.43 4.34
CA LEU A 61 8.49 9.19 3.17
C LEU A 61 9.19 10.55 3.17
N GLU A 62 9.75 10.92 2.03
CA GLU A 62 10.41 12.21 1.83
C GLU A 62 9.71 12.99 0.71
N VAL A 63 9.44 14.27 0.97
CA VAL A 63 8.85 15.20 0.02
C VAL A 63 9.69 16.47 0.06
N ASP A 64 10.17 16.92 -1.10
CA ASP A 64 11.00 18.14 -1.25
C ASP A 64 12.18 18.22 -0.27
N GLY A 65 12.91 17.12 -0.08
CA GLY A 65 14.07 17.07 0.81
C GLY A 65 13.74 16.96 2.30
N LYS A 66 12.46 16.82 2.67
CA LYS A 66 12.00 16.73 4.06
C LYS A 66 11.33 15.38 4.31
N VAL A 67 11.75 14.73 5.39
CA VAL A 67 11.07 13.52 5.87
C VAL A 67 9.74 13.92 6.50
N VAL A 68 8.65 13.54 5.86
CA VAL A 68 7.26 13.86 6.27
C VAL A 68 6.60 12.72 7.03
N PHE A 69 7.11 11.49 6.87
CA PHE A 69 6.71 10.32 7.65
C PHE A 69 7.93 9.46 7.97
N ARG A 70 7.97 8.91 9.18
CA ARG A 70 8.92 7.88 9.60
C ARG A 70 8.24 6.96 10.61
N LYS A 71 8.33 5.64 10.38
CA LYS A 71 7.82 4.61 11.28
C LYS A 71 8.68 4.47 12.53
#